data_AF-A0A2W4TDH1-F1
#
_entry.id   AF-A0A2W4TDH1-F1
#
_cell.length_a   1.000
_cell.length_b   1.000
_cell.length_c   1.000
_cell.angle_alpha   90.00
_cell.angle_beta   90.00
_cell.angle_gamma   90.00
#
_symmetry.space_group_name_H-M   'P 1'
#
loop_
_entity.id
_entity.type
_entity.pdbx_description
1 polymer ?
#
loop_
_entity_poly.entity_id
_entity_poly.type
_entity_poly.pdbx_seq_one_letter_code
_entity_poly.pdbx_strand_id
1 'polypeptide(L)' 'MRPSILTPLFASVQSLAGVGPRVAVLLKKALRLPTGVTEPRVIDLLWTGLLYTSPAPQK' A
#
# COMPACT_ATOMS: atom_id res chain seq x y z
N MET A 1 -3.23 -6.11 18.80
CA MET A 1 -4.09 -6.95 17.94
C MET A 1 -4.83 -6.03 16.97
N ARG A 2 -4.84 -6.32 15.66
CA ARG A 2 -5.60 -5.51 14.68
C ARG A 2 -7.06 -6.00 14.64
N PRO A 3 -8.06 -5.12 14.74
CA PRO A 3 -9.47 -5.47 14.56
C PRO A 3 -9.72 -6.12 13.20
N SER A 4 -10.54 -7.18 13.15
CA SER A 4 -10.82 -7.96 11.93
C SER A 4 -11.42 -7.11 10.81
N ILE A 5 -12.16 -6.06 11.13
CA ILE A 5 -12.74 -5.11 10.17
C ILE A 5 -11.70 -4.32 9.37
N LEU A 6 -10.47 -4.17 9.90
CA LEU A 6 -9.38 -3.46 9.22
C LEU A 6 -8.53 -4.39 8.35
N THR A 7 -8.70 -5.71 8.45
CA THR A 7 -7.97 -6.71 7.64
C THR A 7 -7.97 -6.41 6.14
N PRO A 8 -9.11 -6.07 5.48
CA PRO A 8 -9.12 -5.83 4.04
C PRO A 8 -8.24 -4.65 3.59
N LEU A 9 -8.00 -3.67 4.47
CA LEU A 9 -7.11 -2.54 4.16
C LEU A 9 -5.64 -2.98 3.97
N PHE A 10 -5.26 -4.07 4.63
CA PHE A 10 -3.91 -4.63 4.53
C PHE A 10 -3.79 -5.76 3.51
N ALA A 11 -4.89 -6.12 2.83
CA ALA A 11 -4.86 -7.07 1.74
C ALA A 11 -4.07 -6.50 0.55
N SER A 12 -3.50 -7.38 -0.26
CA SER A 12 -2.85 -7.00 -1.53
C SER A 12 -3.84 -6.26 -2.42
N VAL A 13 -3.37 -5.25 -3.17
CA VAL A 13 -4.22 -4.55 -4.16
C VAL A 13 -4.82 -5.49 -5.20
N GLN A 14 -4.22 -6.68 -5.42
CA GLN A 14 -4.76 -7.71 -6.33
C GLN A 14 -6.12 -8.28 -5.85
N SER A 15 -6.50 -8.06 -4.59
CA SER A 15 -7.83 -8.42 -4.09
C SER A 15 -8.94 -7.51 -4.63
N LEU A 16 -8.58 -6.35 -5.21
CA LEU A 16 -9.54 -5.44 -5.82
C LEU A 16 -9.93 -5.93 -7.21
N ALA A 17 -11.23 -5.92 -7.50
CA ALA A 17 -11.75 -6.25 -8.82
C ALA A 17 -11.13 -5.33 -9.88
N GLY A 18 -10.60 -5.93 -10.96
CA GLY A 18 -9.93 -5.19 -12.04
C GLY A 18 -8.43 -4.94 -11.82
N VAL A 19 -7.86 -5.25 -10.65
CA VAL A 19 -6.42 -5.15 -10.40
C VAL A 19 -5.73 -6.47 -10.70
N GLY A 20 -5.30 -6.61 -11.95
CA GLY A 20 -4.45 -7.72 -12.36
C GLY A 20 -2.96 -7.53 -11.99
N PRO A 21 -2.11 -8.55 -12.21
CA PRO A 21 -0.69 -8.50 -11.87
C PRO A 21 0.07 -7.37 -12.57
N ARG A 22 -0.30 -7.03 -13.81
CA ARG A 22 0.29 -5.89 -14.55
C ARG A 22 -0.02 -4.57 -13.86
N VAL A 23 -1.26 -4.37 -13.43
CA VAL A 23 -1.69 -3.15 -12.72
C VAL A 23 -0.99 -3.07 -11.37
N ALA A 24 -0.86 -4.18 -10.64
CA ALA A 24 -0.13 -4.21 -9.37
C ALA A 24 1.35 -3.78 -9.53
N VAL A 25 2.03 -4.18 -10.61
CA VAL A 25 3.40 -3.73 -10.90
C VAL A 25 3.45 -2.22 -11.19
N LEU A 26 2.47 -1.68 -11.93
CA LEU A 26 2.40 -0.24 -12.19
C LEU A 26 2.12 0.54 -10.91
N LEU A 27 1.20 0.05 -10.05
CA LEU A 27 0.92 0.62 -8.75
C LEU A 27 2.15 0.62 -7.85
N LYS A 28 2.95 -0.45 -7.84
CA LYS A 28 4.23 -0.47 -7.11
C LYS A 28 5.19 0.63 -7.56
N LYS A 29 5.15 1.03 -8.84
CA LYS A 29 5.97 2.15 -9.36
C LYS A 29 5.37 3.51 -9.06
N ALA A 30 4.04 3.63 -9.08
CA ALA A 30 3.32 4.88 -8.84
C ALA A 30 3.25 5.25 -7.35
N LEU A 31 3.21 4.25 -6.48
CA LEU A 31 3.10 4.41 -5.03
C LEU A 31 4.48 4.48 -4.38
N ARG A 32 4.68 5.44 -3.48
CA ARG A 32 5.83 5.46 -2.58
C ARG A 32 5.55 4.53 -1.41
N LEU A 33 5.96 3.27 -1.53
CA LEU A 33 5.76 2.27 -0.49
C LEU A 33 6.68 2.50 0.72
N PRO A 34 6.22 2.22 1.95
CA PRO A 34 7.06 2.27 3.13
C PRO A 34 8.24 1.29 3.04
N THR A 35 9.35 1.61 3.69
CA THR A 35 10.50 0.70 3.80
C THR A 35 10.07 -0.64 4.41
N GLY A 36 10.33 -1.74 3.69
CA GLY A 36 9.93 -3.10 4.10
C GLY A 36 8.62 -3.60 3.50
N VAL A 37 7.88 -2.78 2.74
CA VAL A 37 6.67 -3.20 2.02
C VAL A 37 7.02 -3.53 0.57
N THR A 38 6.92 -4.81 0.19
CA THR A 38 7.30 -5.32 -1.14
C THR A 38 6.13 -5.32 -2.13
N GLU A 39 4.90 -5.38 -1.63
CA GLU A 39 3.67 -5.40 -2.40
C GLU A 39 2.73 -4.27 -1.99
N PRO A 40 2.12 -3.56 -2.96
CA PRO A 40 1.12 -2.55 -2.65
C PRO A 40 -0.14 -3.20 -2.04
N ARG A 41 -0.64 -2.60 -0.97
CA ARG A 41 -1.87 -2.98 -0.27
C ARG A 41 -2.98 -1.97 -0.57
N VAL A 42 -4.22 -2.36 -0.28
CA VAL A 42 -5.40 -1.48 -0.47
C VAL A 42 -5.23 -0.13 0.26
N ILE A 43 -4.67 -0.14 1.47
CA ILE A 43 -4.40 1.08 2.23
C ILE A 43 -3.37 2.00 1.55
N ASP A 44 -2.42 1.44 0.81
CA ASP A 44 -1.38 2.23 0.14
C ASP A 44 -1.98 3.04 -1.02
N LEU A 45 -3.15 2.64 -1.57
CA LEU A 45 -3.92 3.42 -2.56
C LEU A 45 -4.66 4.61 -1.93
N LEU A 46 -5.27 4.37 -0.76
CA LEU A 46 -6.00 5.41 -0.02
C LEU A 46 -5.04 6.45 0.56
N TRP A 47 -3.82 6.04 0.89
CA TRP A 47 -2.84 6.84 1.59
C TRP A 47 -1.71 7.34 0.68
N THR A 48 -2.07 7.88 -0.48
CA THR A 48 -1.13 8.36 -1.48
C THR A 48 -0.67 9.80 -1.22
N GLY A 49 0.64 9.98 -1.01
CA GLY A 49 1.35 11.23 -1.34
C GLY A 49 1.42 12.35 -0.31
N LEU A 50 0.40 12.62 0.52
CA LEU A 50 0.40 13.87 1.32
C LEU A 50 0.85 13.73 2.79
N LEU A 51 0.82 12.53 3.38
CA LEU A 51 1.10 12.34 4.82
C LEU A 51 2.30 11.43 5.14
N TYR A 52 2.92 10.81 4.12
CA TYR A 52 4.15 10.01 4.29
C TYR A 52 5.44 10.81 4.04
N THR A 53 5.35 12.13 3.79
CA THR A 53 6.53 13.01 3.68
C THR A 53 7.14 13.36 5.03
N SER A 54 6.80 12.66 6.12
CA SER A 54 7.60 12.73 7.33
C SER A 54 8.85 11.89 7.09
N PRO A 55 10.05 12.48 6.95
CA PRO A 55 11.27 11.70 7.02
C PRO A 55 11.25 11.03 8.40
N ALA A 56 11.15 9.70 8.43
CA ALA A 56 11.44 8.99 9.67
C ALA A 56 12.87 9.38 10.09
N PRO A 57 13.12 9.69 11.38
CA PRO A 57 14.45 10.03 11.83
C PRO A 57 15.35 8.84 11.56
N GLN A 58 16.29 9.02 10.63
CA GLN A 58 17.42 8.13 10.45
C GLN A 58 18.19 8.14 11.78
N LYS A 59 18.25 6.99 12.44
CA LYS A 59 19.09 6.77 13.61
C LYS A 59 20.26 5.89 13.22
#